data_AF-A0A9K3WSG4-F1
#
_entry.id   AF-A0A9K3WSG4-F1
#
_cell.length_a   1.000
_cell.length_b   1.000
_cell.length_c   1.000
_cell.angle_alpha   90.00
_cell.angle_beta   90.00
_cell.angle_gamma   90.00
#
_symmetry.space_group_name_H-M   'P 1'
#
loop_
_entity.id
_entity.type
_entity.pdbx_description
1 polymer ?
#
loop_
_entity_poly.entity_id
_entity_poly.type
_entity_poly.pdbx_seq_one_letter_code
_entity_poly.pdbx_strand_id
1 'polypeptide(L)'
;MFNIKKKFKIIFGMFVLLWSLIIIFIIGHRLVYKTKEKQTSNYDNYSYRRIYDQGLENRKLVEKLAYLGFEHFKIGLKDENLREQYNQLANDETLNITQIEEKIFNRSLNTAETFLIQSTIDFLSKKINKTIILKIRVIKPSTSFLAEVKSLYEISNNSIITLNMQNYNNQHFYIKHSSDTPGDGYCFFHALKYLLDQSVPDWLDKICKELNEVKLSFSKK
;
A
#
# COMPACT_ATOMS: atom_id res chain seq x y z
N MET A 1 -27.89 -43.51 -51.25
CA MET A 1 -28.38 -42.12 -51.24
C MET A 1 -27.98 -41.48 -49.91
N PHE A 2 -26.93 -40.67 -49.89
CA PHE A 2 -26.44 -40.03 -48.66
C PHE A 2 -27.47 -39.03 -48.14
N ASN A 3 -27.87 -39.16 -46.87
CA ASN A 3 -28.98 -38.42 -46.29
C ASN A 3 -28.55 -36.96 -45.96
N ILE A 4 -28.60 -36.10 -46.98
CA ILE A 4 -28.19 -34.68 -46.97
C ILE A 4 -28.80 -33.93 -45.77
N LYS A 5 -30.04 -34.25 -45.38
CA LYS A 5 -30.72 -33.67 -44.22
C LYS A 5 -30.01 -33.93 -42.88
N LYS A 6 -29.38 -35.10 -42.72
CA LYS A 6 -28.64 -35.45 -41.49
C LYS A 6 -27.30 -34.71 -41.39
N LYS A 7 -26.60 -34.55 -42.51
CA LYS A 7 -25.35 -33.75 -42.59
C LYS A 7 -25.62 -32.27 -42.32
N PHE A 8 -26.72 -31.73 -42.86
CA PHE A 8 -27.09 -30.33 -42.63
C PHE A 8 -27.40 -30.04 -41.15
N LYS A 9 -28.12 -30.94 -40.45
CA LYS A 9 -28.39 -30.79 -39.01
C LYS A 9 -27.11 -30.78 -38.17
N ILE A 10 -26.13 -31.62 -38.52
CA ILE A 10 -24.83 -31.66 -37.81
C ILE A 10 -24.05 -30.37 -38.05
N ILE A 11 -23.96 -29.91 -39.30
CA ILE A 11 -23.27 -28.65 -39.64
C ILE A 11 -23.93 -27.46 -38.94
N PHE A 12 -25.27 -27.40 -38.94
CA PHE A 12 -26.01 -26.35 -38.23
C PHE A 12 -25.78 -26.40 -36.72
N GLY A 13 -25.77 -27.59 -36.11
CA GLY A 13 -25.45 -27.76 -34.69
C GLY A 13 -24.04 -27.29 -34.33
N MET A 14 -23.04 -27.62 -35.16
CA MET A 14 -21.67 -27.15 -34.98
C MET A 14 -21.56 -25.63 -35.13
N PHE A 15 -22.30 -25.04 -36.07
CA PHE A 15 -22.33 -23.59 -36.26
C PHE A 15 -22.89 -22.87 -35.03
N VAL A 16 -24.02 -23.34 -34.48
CA VAL A 16 -24.62 -22.75 -33.27
C VAL A 16 -23.68 -22.85 -32.06
N LEU A 17 -23.00 -23.99 -31.89
CA LEU A 17 -22.00 -24.15 -30.82
C LEU A 17 -20.83 -23.18 -30.97
N LEU A 18 -20.30 -23.01 -32.19
CA LEU A 18 -19.22 -22.08 -32.46
C LEU A 18 -19.62 -20.63 -32.11
N TRP A 19 -20.83 -20.21 -32.51
CA TRP A 19 -21.33 -18.88 -32.19
C TRP A 19 -21.54 -18.68 -30.68
N SER A 20 -21.99 -19.70 -29.95
CA SER A 20 -22.15 -19.61 -28.50
C SER A 20 -20.81 -19.38 -27.78
N LEU A 21 -19.73 -20.03 -28.22
CA LEU A 21 -18.38 -19.84 -27.66
C LEU A 21 -17.83 -18.44 -27.93
N ILE A 22 -18.06 -17.90 -29.14
CA ILE A 22 -17.66 -16.53 -29.51
C ILE A 22 -18.36 -15.51 -28.61
N ILE A 23 -19.66 -15.68 -28.37
CA ILE A 23 -20.44 -14.78 -27.50
C ILE A 23 -19.92 -14.83 -26.06
N ILE A 24 -19.64 -16.02 -25.51
CA ILE A 24 -19.08 -16.18 -24.17
C ILE A 24 -17.70 -15.49 -24.07
N PHE A 25 -16.85 -15.65 -25.09
CA PHE A 25 -15.55 -15.00 -25.15
C PHE A 25 -15.67 -13.47 -25.16
N ILE A 26 -16.58 -12.91 -25.96
CA ILE A 26 -16.80 -11.45 -26.03
C ILE A 26 -17.32 -10.93 -24.68
N ILE A 27 -18.28 -11.61 -24.04
CA ILE A 27 -18.81 -11.22 -22.74
C ILE A 27 -17.72 -11.30 -21.66
N GLY A 28 -16.96 -12.40 -21.62
CA GLY A 28 -15.84 -12.59 -20.69
C GLY A 28 -14.77 -11.52 -20.86
N HIS A 29 -14.36 -11.26 -22.12
CA HIS A 29 -13.38 -10.22 -22.43
C HIS A 29 -13.89 -8.82 -22.02
N ARG A 30 -15.17 -8.51 -22.27
CA ARG A 30 -15.80 -7.23 -21.88
C ARG A 30 -15.89 -7.07 -20.37
N LEU A 31 -16.15 -8.14 -19.61
CA LEU A 31 -16.14 -8.11 -18.15
C LEU A 31 -14.73 -7.88 -17.59
N VAL A 32 -13.72 -8.57 -18.12
CA VAL A 32 -12.31 -8.36 -17.74
C VAL A 32 -11.83 -6.96 -18.09
N TYR A 33 -12.18 -6.45 -19.28
CA TYR A 33 -11.87 -5.08 -19.68
C TYR A 33 -12.56 -4.05 -18.80
N LYS A 34 -13.85 -4.22 -18.50
CA LYS A 34 -14.60 -3.31 -17.62
C LYS A 34 -14.07 -3.31 -16.19
N THR A 35 -13.48 -4.42 -15.75
CA THR A 35 -12.83 -4.53 -14.43
C THR A 35 -11.50 -3.79 -14.40
N LYS A 36 -10.68 -3.93 -15.46
CA LYS A 36 -9.45 -3.16 -15.63
C LYS A 36 -9.72 -1.66 -15.82
N GLU A 37 -10.75 -1.32 -16.58
CA GLU A 37 -11.19 0.06 -16.82
C GLU A 37 -11.74 0.69 -15.54
N LYS A 38 -12.45 -0.06 -14.67
CA LYS A 38 -12.80 0.39 -13.31
C LYS A 38 -11.59 0.60 -12.42
N GLN A 39 -10.55 -0.22 -12.54
CA GLN A 39 -9.30 -0.04 -11.79
C GLN A 39 -8.52 1.20 -12.27
N THR A 40 -8.47 1.48 -13.57
CA THR A 40 -7.85 2.69 -14.11
C THR A 40 -8.71 3.95 -13.94
N SER A 41 -10.04 3.86 -14.04
CA SER A 41 -10.93 5.01 -13.81
C SER A 41 -11.01 5.38 -12.33
N ASN A 42 -10.87 4.42 -11.42
CA ASN A 42 -10.65 4.72 -10.00
C ASN A 42 -9.32 5.44 -9.81
N TYR A 43 -8.29 5.14 -10.60
CA TYR A 43 -6.99 5.81 -10.47
C TYR A 43 -7.10 7.32 -10.75
N ASP A 44 -7.79 7.71 -11.83
CA ASP A 44 -7.92 9.11 -12.24
C ASP A 44 -8.95 9.88 -11.39
N ASN A 45 -10.01 9.23 -10.89
CA ASN A 45 -11.00 9.86 -9.99
C ASN A 45 -10.61 9.85 -8.50
N TYR A 46 -9.68 8.99 -8.07
CA TYR A 46 -9.11 9.04 -6.72
C TYR A 46 -7.99 10.09 -6.62
N SER A 47 -7.45 10.52 -7.77
CA SER A 47 -6.44 11.57 -7.83
C SER A 47 -7.03 12.89 -7.29
N TYR A 48 -6.48 13.30 -6.14
CA TYR A 48 -6.61 14.61 -5.52
C TYR A 48 -7.97 15.04 -4.94
N ARG A 49 -9.10 14.92 -5.65
CA ARG A 49 -10.36 15.58 -5.23
C ARG A 49 -11.02 14.96 -3.99
N ARG A 50 -10.93 13.63 -3.81
CA ARG A 50 -11.47 12.94 -2.62
C ARG A 50 -10.57 13.04 -1.38
N ILE A 51 -9.24 13.13 -1.57
CA ILE A 51 -8.27 13.29 -0.47
C ILE A 51 -8.45 14.68 0.17
N TYR A 52 -8.79 15.70 -0.63
CA TYR A 52 -9.03 17.07 -0.14
C TYR A 52 -10.36 17.22 0.62
N ASP A 53 -11.46 16.63 0.15
CA ASP A 53 -12.77 16.72 0.81
C ASP A 53 -12.86 15.92 2.14
N GLN A 54 -11.95 14.96 2.36
CA GLN A 54 -11.80 14.21 3.63
C GLN A 54 -10.54 14.62 4.44
N GLY A 55 -9.92 15.76 4.10
CA GLY A 55 -8.53 16.09 4.43
C GLY A 55 -8.13 16.05 5.92
N LEU A 56 -9.07 16.26 6.85
CA LEU A 56 -8.76 16.22 8.28
C LEU A 56 -8.70 14.79 8.85
N GLU A 57 -9.57 13.89 8.38
CA GLU A 57 -9.62 12.51 8.86
C GLU A 57 -8.49 11.66 8.27
N ASN A 58 -8.21 11.83 6.97
CA ASN A 58 -7.10 11.15 6.32
C ASN A 58 -5.75 11.59 6.90
N ARG A 59 -5.56 12.89 7.18
CA ARG A 59 -4.34 13.38 7.82
C ARG A 59 -4.15 12.82 9.22
N LYS A 60 -5.19 12.87 10.07
CA LYS A 60 -5.13 12.29 11.42
C LYS A 60 -4.81 10.80 11.40
N LEU A 61 -5.36 10.06 10.43
CA LEU A 61 -5.10 8.64 10.28
C LEU A 61 -3.63 8.36 9.95
N VAL A 62 -3.04 9.06 8.98
CA VAL A 62 -1.64 8.84 8.61
C VAL A 62 -0.66 9.31 9.70
N GLU A 63 -1.01 10.36 10.44
CA GLU A 63 -0.27 10.80 11.64
C GLU A 63 -0.28 9.70 12.72
N LYS A 64 -1.45 9.10 12.97
CA LYS A 64 -1.58 7.96 13.90
C LYS A 64 -0.80 6.74 13.42
N LEU A 65 -0.79 6.46 12.12
CA LEU A 65 -0.04 5.34 11.55
C LEU A 65 1.47 5.52 11.76
N ALA A 66 1.98 6.74 11.55
CA ALA A 66 3.37 7.08 11.85
C ALA A 66 3.70 6.85 13.33
N TYR A 67 2.82 7.29 14.22
CA TYR A 67 2.98 7.06 15.65
C TYR A 67 2.98 5.57 16.01
N LEU A 68 2.07 4.77 15.44
CA LEU A 68 2.03 3.32 15.68
C LEU A 68 3.28 2.61 15.19
N GLY A 69 3.82 3.00 14.03
CA GLY A 69 5.11 2.52 13.54
C GLY A 69 6.24 2.84 14.52
N PHE A 70 6.29 4.08 15.00
CA PHE A 70 7.28 4.52 15.99
C PHE A 70 7.17 3.78 17.34
N GLU A 71 5.96 3.58 17.86
CA GLU A 71 5.76 2.76 19.07
C GLU A 71 6.19 1.31 18.84
N HIS A 72 5.91 0.76 17.66
CA HIS A 72 6.35 -0.58 17.29
C HIS A 72 7.88 -0.70 17.24
N PHE A 73 8.55 0.33 16.73
CA PHE A 73 10.00 0.43 16.78
C PHE A 73 10.54 0.38 18.22
N LYS A 74 9.97 1.19 19.14
CA LYS A 74 10.34 1.18 20.57
C LYS A 74 10.14 -0.19 21.23
N ILE A 75 9.12 -0.93 20.83
CA ILE A 75 8.89 -2.31 21.28
C ILE A 75 9.96 -3.24 20.71
N GLY A 76 10.25 -3.16 19.41
CA GLY A 76 11.25 -4.01 18.75
C GLY A 76 12.68 -3.77 19.24
N LEU A 77 13.03 -2.56 19.69
CA LEU A 77 14.31 -2.30 20.37
C LEU A 77 14.48 -3.08 21.69
N LYS A 78 13.38 -3.56 22.29
CA LYS A 78 13.38 -4.39 23.49
C LYS A 78 13.29 -5.88 23.17
N ASP A 79 12.98 -6.26 21.93
CA ASP A 79 12.87 -7.64 21.48
C ASP A 79 14.25 -8.13 21.00
N GLU A 80 14.76 -9.21 21.58
CA GLU A 80 16.09 -9.73 21.26
C GLU A 80 16.25 -10.13 19.78
N ASN A 81 15.16 -10.55 19.12
CA ASN A 81 15.19 -10.98 17.73
C ASN A 81 15.21 -9.82 16.72
N LEU A 82 14.75 -8.63 17.14
CA LEU A 82 14.60 -7.47 16.25
C LEU A 82 15.59 -6.35 16.58
N ARG A 83 16.07 -6.28 17.83
CA ARG A 83 16.90 -5.20 18.35
C ARG A 83 18.11 -4.91 17.50
N GLU A 84 18.83 -5.93 17.03
CA GLU A 84 20.02 -5.73 16.20
C GLU A 84 19.68 -5.03 14.88
N GLN A 85 18.67 -5.52 14.16
CA GLN A 85 18.26 -4.96 12.87
C GLN A 85 17.71 -3.55 13.04
N TYR A 86 16.92 -3.30 14.10
CA TYR A 86 16.40 -1.97 14.40
C TYR A 86 17.49 -0.99 14.81
N ASN A 87 18.50 -1.44 15.57
CA ASN A 87 19.68 -0.61 15.88
C ASN A 87 20.49 -0.27 14.62
N GLN A 88 20.66 -1.22 13.69
CA GLN A 88 21.36 -0.95 12.42
C GLN A 88 20.62 0.12 11.61
N LEU A 89 19.29 -0.01 11.48
CA LEU A 89 18.45 0.96 10.77
C LEU A 89 18.45 2.35 11.44
N ALA A 90 18.64 2.41 12.75
CA ALA A 90 18.75 3.65 13.50
C ALA A 90 20.15 4.26 13.51
N ASN A 91 21.21 3.45 13.36
CA ASN A 91 22.61 3.88 13.42
C ASN A 91 23.16 4.42 12.09
N ASP A 92 22.60 4.01 10.95
CA ASP A 92 22.90 4.63 9.64
C ASP A 92 22.42 6.09 9.55
N GLU A 93 21.60 6.47 10.51
CA GLU A 93 20.94 7.74 10.64
C GLU A 93 21.52 8.42 11.90
N THR A 94 21.97 9.68 11.82
CA THR A 94 22.52 10.45 12.97
C THR A 94 21.38 10.89 13.90
N LEU A 95 20.52 9.96 14.26
CA LEU A 95 19.15 10.23 14.64
C LEU A 95 18.94 10.06 16.14
N ASN A 96 18.62 11.19 16.76
CA ASN A 96 18.13 11.24 18.11
C ASN A 96 16.65 10.81 18.09
N ILE A 97 16.37 9.59 18.53
CA ILE A 97 15.01 9.00 18.63
C ILE A 97 14.01 10.00 19.25
N THR A 98 14.45 10.79 20.23
CA THR A 98 13.65 11.84 20.89
C THR A 98 13.20 12.93 19.91
N GLN A 99 14.07 13.35 18.98
CA GLN A 99 13.73 14.37 17.97
C GLN A 99 12.69 13.86 16.96
N ILE A 100 12.69 12.56 16.67
CA ILE A 100 11.70 11.95 15.76
C ILE A 100 10.35 11.88 16.46
N GLU A 101 10.36 11.42 17.71
CA GLU A 101 9.18 11.40 18.56
C GLU A 101 8.53 12.79 18.60
N GLU A 102 9.34 13.82 18.88
CA GLU A 102 8.90 15.23 18.84
C GLU A 102 8.36 15.65 17.47
N LYS A 103 9.02 15.29 16.36
CA LYS A 103 8.54 15.61 15.00
C LYS A 103 7.19 14.94 14.71
N ILE A 104 6.99 13.69 15.15
CA ILE A 104 5.72 12.97 14.97
C ILE A 104 4.62 13.66 15.80
N PHE A 105 4.89 13.97 17.07
CA PHE A 105 3.93 14.64 17.95
C PHE A 105 3.58 16.06 17.48
N ASN A 106 4.58 16.81 17.00
CA ASN A 106 4.44 18.19 16.55
C ASN A 106 4.00 18.32 15.08
N ARG A 107 3.76 17.21 14.38
CA ARG A 107 3.30 17.18 12.97
C ARG A 107 4.30 17.84 12.01
N SER A 108 5.57 17.65 12.27
CA SER A 108 6.68 18.29 11.56
C SER A 108 7.69 17.26 11.05
N LEU A 109 7.23 16.06 10.69
CA LEU A 109 8.03 15.16 9.88
C LEU A 109 8.38 15.87 8.56
N ASN A 110 9.60 15.68 8.07
CA ASN A 110 9.98 16.14 6.73
C ASN A 110 9.68 15.05 5.68
N THR A 111 10.00 13.81 6.04
CA THR A 111 9.68 12.59 5.30
C THR A 111 9.84 11.39 6.25
N ALA A 112 9.42 10.20 5.85
CA ALA A 112 9.61 9.00 6.66
C ALA A 112 11.06 8.50 6.57
N GLU A 113 11.67 8.29 7.73
CA GLU A 113 13.00 7.73 7.91
C GLU A 113 12.99 6.20 7.82
N THR A 114 14.15 5.58 7.61
CA THR A 114 14.23 4.15 7.21
C THR A 114 13.68 3.22 8.29
N PHE A 115 14.08 3.42 9.54
CA PHE A 115 13.56 2.62 10.65
C PHE A 115 12.04 2.81 10.83
N LEU A 116 11.52 4.01 10.55
CA LEU A 116 10.09 4.31 10.67
C LEU A 116 9.30 3.59 9.58
N ILE A 117 9.83 3.55 8.36
CA ILE A 117 9.29 2.75 7.25
C ILE A 117 9.26 1.27 7.65
N GLN A 118 10.40 0.70 8.08
CA GLN A 118 10.52 -0.71 8.45
C GLN A 118 9.54 -1.08 9.58
N SER A 119 9.58 -0.34 10.68
CA SER A 119 8.73 -0.62 11.86
C SER A 119 7.23 -0.46 11.57
N THR A 120 6.85 0.44 10.66
CA THR A 120 5.45 0.55 10.19
C THR A 120 5.05 -0.68 9.38
N ILE A 121 5.93 -1.15 8.49
CA ILE A 121 5.69 -2.37 7.69
C ILE A 121 5.58 -3.61 8.60
N ASP A 122 6.42 -3.70 9.62
CA ASP A 122 6.38 -4.77 10.62
C ASP A 122 5.10 -4.75 11.46
N PHE A 123 4.74 -3.58 12.00
CA PHE A 123 3.51 -3.37 12.74
C PHE A 123 2.30 -3.84 11.92
N LEU A 124 2.19 -3.36 10.69
CA LEU A 124 1.08 -3.69 9.80
C LEU A 124 1.08 -5.18 9.46
N SER A 125 2.23 -5.75 9.09
CA SER A 125 2.34 -7.18 8.76
C SER A 125 1.83 -8.08 9.88
N LYS A 126 2.20 -7.74 11.12
CA LYS A 126 1.71 -8.43 12.33
C LYS A 126 0.20 -8.30 12.51
N LYS A 127 -0.36 -7.10 12.31
CA LYS A 127 -1.79 -6.82 12.52
C LYS A 127 -2.70 -7.41 11.45
N ILE A 128 -2.29 -7.33 10.19
CA ILE A 128 -3.08 -7.90 9.08
C ILE A 128 -2.81 -9.40 8.90
N ASN A 129 -1.81 -9.94 9.61
CA ASN A 129 -1.36 -11.34 9.52
C ASN A 129 -0.95 -11.74 8.09
N LYS A 130 -0.11 -10.90 7.46
CA LYS A 130 0.45 -11.10 6.11
C LYS A 130 1.86 -10.55 6.05
N THR A 131 2.76 -11.21 5.32
CA THR A 131 4.09 -10.65 5.05
C THR A 131 3.96 -9.54 4.02
N ILE A 132 4.23 -8.29 4.42
CA ILE A 132 4.29 -7.17 3.48
C ILE A 132 5.71 -7.08 2.92
N ILE A 133 5.80 -7.03 1.59
CA ILE A 133 7.00 -6.68 0.83
C ILE A 133 6.72 -5.33 0.17
N LEU A 134 7.35 -4.27 0.67
CA LEU A 134 7.26 -2.94 0.11
C LEU A 134 8.44 -2.68 -0.83
N LYS A 135 8.13 -2.44 -2.10
CA LYS A 135 9.09 -2.07 -3.14
C LYS A 135 9.02 -0.57 -3.39
N ILE A 136 10.15 0.10 -3.20
CA ILE A 136 10.29 1.55 -3.35
C ILE A 136 11.24 1.81 -4.50
N ARG A 137 10.72 2.32 -5.62
CA ARG A 137 11.57 2.82 -6.69
C ARG A 137 12.08 4.20 -6.30
N VAL A 138 13.35 4.28 -5.90
CA VAL A 138 14.02 5.53 -5.55
C VAL A 138 14.55 6.17 -6.83
N ILE A 139 14.12 7.39 -7.09
CA ILE A 139 14.46 8.18 -8.28
C ILE A 139 15.28 9.38 -7.82
N LYS A 140 16.52 9.45 -8.31
CA LYS A 140 17.44 10.58 -8.13
C LYS A 140 17.64 11.28 -9.50
N PRO A 141 18.17 12.51 -9.54
CA PRO A 141 18.33 13.25 -10.80
C PRO A 141 19.11 12.50 -11.89
N SER A 142 20.06 11.63 -11.51
CA SER A 142 20.94 10.92 -12.44
C SER A 142 20.81 9.40 -12.42
N THR A 143 20.07 8.82 -11.46
CA THR A 143 19.95 7.37 -11.30
C THR A 143 18.61 6.97 -10.69
N SER A 144 18.21 5.72 -10.89
CA SER A 144 17.11 5.13 -10.13
C SER A 144 17.48 3.73 -9.69
N PHE A 145 17.08 3.35 -8.49
CA PHE A 145 17.27 2.00 -7.96
C PHE A 145 16.02 1.52 -7.22
N LEU A 146 15.93 0.21 -7.01
CA LEU A 146 14.83 -0.41 -6.27
C LEU A 146 15.30 -0.73 -4.86
N ALA A 147 14.67 -0.14 -3.85
CA ALA A 147 14.79 -0.56 -2.47
C ALA A 147 13.64 -1.49 -2.13
N GLU A 148 13.91 -2.53 -1.35
CA GLU A 148 12.90 -3.47 -0.87
C GLU A 148 12.92 -3.50 0.66
N VAL A 149 11.75 -3.29 1.26
CA VAL A 149 11.50 -3.36 2.70
C VAL A 149 10.57 -4.54 2.93
N LYS A 150 11.06 -5.57 3.58
CA LYS A 150 10.28 -6.76 3.91
C LYS A 150 10.08 -6.82 5.41
N SER A 151 8.90 -7.27 5.84
CA SER A 151 8.70 -7.47 7.27
C SER A 151 9.69 -8.48 7.85
N LEU A 152 10.22 -8.16 9.02
CA LEU A 152 11.13 -8.98 9.81
C LEU A 152 10.40 -10.08 10.59
N TYR A 153 9.08 -9.99 10.70
CA TYR A 153 8.27 -10.98 11.39
C TYR A 153 7.98 -12.20 10.50
N GLU A 154 8.14 -13.38 11.09
CA GLU A 154 7.63 -14.61 10.49
C GLU A 154 6.10 -14.66 10.63
N ILE A 155 5.41 -14.78 9.50
CA ILE A 155 3.94 -14.83 9.46
C ILE A 155 3.52 -16.26 9.11
N SER A 156 2.83 -16.90 10.04
CA SER A 156 2.53 -18.35 10.01
C SER A 156 1.74 -18.83 8.79
N ASN A 157 0.95 -17.97 8.14
CA ASN A 157 0.10 -18.36 7.01
C ASN A 157 0.77 -18.24 5.62
N ASN A 158 2.04 -17.82 5.55
CA ASN A 158 2.80 -17.58 4.30
C ASN A 158 2.11 -16.67 3.26
N SER A 159 1.08 -15.91 3.64
CA SER A 159 0.39 -15.01 2.71
C SER A 159 1.18 -13.72 2.56
N ILE A 160 1.56 -13.40 1.32
CA ILE A 160 2.43 -12.29 0.96
C ILE A 160 1.62 -11.22 0.25
N ILE A 161 1.90 -9.95 0.57
CA ILE A 161 1.43 -8.80 -0.20
C ILE A 161 2.62 -8.01 -0.66
N THR A 162 2.64 -7.69 -1.95
CA THR A 162 3.66 -6.81 -2.52
C THR A 162 3.04 -5.44 -2.79
N LEU A 163 3.57 -4.41 -2.13
CA LEU A 163 3.18 -3.02 -2.32
C LEU A 163 4.27 -2.30 -3.12
N ASN A 164 3.89 -1.42 -4.05
CA ASN A 164 4.85 -0.69 -4.88
C ASN A 164 4.60 0.82 -4.77
N MET A 165 5.64 1.58 -4.43
CA MET A 165 5.64 3.04 -4.43
C MET A 165 6.91 3.59 -5.05
N GLN A 166 6.91 4.90 -5.28
CA GLN A 166 8.06 5.65 -5.76
C GLN A 166 8.49 6.63 -4.69
N ASN A 167 9.78 6.97 -4.71
CA ASN A 167 10.33 8.04 -3.91
C ASN A 167 11.19 8.93 -4.80
N TYR A 168 10.95 10.24 -4.80
CA TYR A 168 11.81 11.20 -5.48
C TYR A 168 12.79 11.82 -4.49
N ASN A 169 14.07 11.72 -4.82
CA ASN A 169 15.20 12.34 -4.13
C ASN A 169 15.28 12.06 -2.61
N ASN A 170 14.82 10.88 -2.16
CA ASN A 170 14.70 10.54 -0.74
C ASN A 170 13.83 11.52 0.07
N GLN A 171 12.92 12.23 -0.59
CA GLN A 171 12.16 13.33 0.02
C GLN A 171 10.65 13.10 -0.07
N HIS A 172 10.15 12.69 -1.24
CA HIS A 172 8.71 12.61 -1.48
C HIS A 172 8.28 11.23 -1.98
N PHE A 173 7.40 10.56 -1.24
CA PHE A 173 6.86 9.25 -1.58
C PHE A 173 5.51 9.36 -2.25
N TYR A 174 5.29 8.61 -3.33
CA TYR A 174 4.06 8.66 -4.14
C TYR A 174 3.82 7.35 -4.91
N ILE A 175 2.71 7.25 -5.66
CA ILE A 175 2.34 6.01 -6.36
C ILE A 175 2.83 6.00 -7.80
N LYS A 176 2.26 6.84 -8.67
CA LYS A 176 2.69 7.04 -10.07
C LYS A 176 3.23 8.44 -10.32
N HIS A 177 2.55 9.47 -9.80
CA HIS A 177 2.90 10.87 -9.97
C HIS A 177 3.17 11.54 -8.62
N SER A 178 4.09 12.50 -8.56
CA SER A 178 4.42 13.22 -7.32
C SER A 178 3.20 13.93 -6.69
N SER A 179 2.18 14.26 -7.48
CA SER A 179 0.92 14.85 -7.02
C SER A 179 -0.05 13.86 -6.37
N ASP A 180 0.25 12.55 -6.37
CA ASP A 180 -0.62 11.52 -5.78
C ASP A 180 -0.69 11.62 -4.25
N THR A 181 0.31 12.23 -3.63
CA THR A 181 0.42 12.41 -2.18
C THR A 181 0.79 13.87 -1.84
N PRO A 182 0.30 14.41 -0.72
CA PRO A 182 0.68 15.74 -0.28
C PRO A 182 2.12 15.77 0.24
N GLY A 183 2.85 16.85 -0.02
CA GLY A 183 4.17 17.12 0.55
C GLY A 183 4.09 17.69 1.97
N ASP A 184 3.37 17.02 2.86
CA ASP A 184 3.09 17.47 4.23
C ASP A 184 4.00 16.83 5.30
N GLY A 185 5.04 16.10 4.86
CA GLY A 185 5.90 15.32 5.74
C GLY A 185 5.48 13.86 5.94
N TYR A 186 4.22 13.54 5.64
CA TYR A 186 3.62 12.23 5.83
C TYR A 186 3.32 11.52 4.50
N CYS A 187 3.94 11.98 3.40
CA CYS A 187 3.74 11.45 2.05
C CYS A 187 3.92 9.92 1.94
N PHE A 188 4.86 9.34 2.70
CA PHE A 188 5.02 7.89 2.82
C PHE A 188 3.75 7.20 3.33
N PHE A 189 3.19 7.71 4.42
CA PHE A 189 2.01 7.12 5.06
C PHE A 189 0.75 7.32 4.21
N HIS A 190 0.65 8.44 3.48
CA HIS A 190 -0.40 8.64 2.47
C HIS A 190 -0.30 7.60 1.35
N ALA A 191 0.90 7.40 0.79
CA ALA A 191 1.14 6.38 -0.23
C ALA A 191 0.84 4.96 0.30
N LEU A 192 1.31 4.65 1.50
CA LEU A 192 1.11 3.34 2.13
C LEU A 192 -0.38 3.06 2.38
N LYS A 193 -1.11 4.04 2.95
CA LYS A 193 -2.57 3.94 3.14
C LYS A 193 -3.27 3.63 1.82
N TYR A 194 -2.96 4.38 0.77
CA TYR A 194 -3.54 4.16 -0.55
C TYR A 194 -3.29 2.72 -1.05
N LEU A 195 -2.06 2.23 -0.93
CA LEU A 195 -1.68 0.89 -1.39
C LEU A 195 -2.38 -0.21 -0.59
N LEU A 196 -2.54 -0.03 0.72
CA LEU A 196 -3.26 -0.96 1.59
C LEU A 196 -4.75 -0.97 1.29
N ASP A 197 -5.38 0.19 1.09
CA ASP A 197 -6.80 0.30 0.71
C ASP A 197 -7.09 -0.49 -0.58
N GLN A 198 -6.13 -0.55 -1.52
CA GLN A 198 -6.27 -1.32 -2.75
C GLN A 198 -5.97 -2.81 -2.60
N SER A 199 -5.07 -3.19 -1.69
CA SER A 199 -4.53 -4.56 -1.62
C SER A 199 -5.15 -5.41 -0.52
N VAL A 200 -5.65 -4.78 0.53
CA VAL A 200 -6.25 -5.41 1.72
C VAL A 200 -7.48 -4.60 2.13
N PRO A 201 -8.63 -4.80 1.45
CA PRO A 201 -9.90 -4.30 1.95
C PRO A 201 -10.04 -4.77 3.41
N ASP A 202 -10.33 -3.88 4.34
CA ASP A 202 -10.47 -4.14 5.79
C ASP A 202 -9.19 -4.13 6.64
N TRP A 203 -8.04 -3.71 6.10
CA TRP A 203 -6.81 -3.56 6.92
C TRP A 203 -6.98 -2.58 8.08
N LEU A 204 -7.77 -1.51 7.89
CA LEU A 204 -8.06 -0.51 8.92
C LEU A 204 -8.79 -1.12 10.12
N ASP A 205 -9.72 -2.05 9.87
CA ASP A 205 -10.46 -2.72 10.94
C ASP A 205 -9.53 -3.56 11.82
N LYS A 206 -8.44 -4.09 11.24
CA LYS A 206 -7.42 -4.86 11.97
C LYS A 206 -6.55 -4.02 12.90
N ILE A 207 -6.54 -2.70 12.72
CA ILE A 207 -5.77 -1.77 13.56
C ILE A 207 -6.64 -0.70 14.25
N CYS A 208 -7.97 -0.81 14.14
CA CYS A 208 -8.91 0.20 14.64
C CYS A 208 -8.77 0.42 16.15
N LYS A 209 -8.55 -0.66 16.90
CA LYS A 209 -8.31 -0.60 18.35
C LYS A 209 -7.11 0.29 18.67
N GLU A 210 -5.96 0.00 18.06
CA GLU A 210 -4.71 0.73 18.27
C GLU A 210 -4.88 2.19 17.85
N LEU A 211 -5.51 2.45 16.70
CA LEU A 211 -5.81 3.80 16.23
C LEU A 211 -6.65 4.61 17.24
N ASN A 212 -7.57 3.98 17.96
CA ASN A 212 -8.40 4.63 18.98
C ASN A 212 -7.65 4.89 20.29
N GLU A 213 -6.64 4.08 20.60
CA GLU A 213 -5.77 4.25 21.77
C GLU A 213 -4.73 5.36 21.57
N VAL A 214 -4.39 5.69 20.32
CA VAL A 214 -3.48 6.81 20.01
C VAL A 214 -4.08 8.16 20.42
N LYS A 215 -3.55 8.72 21.51
CA LYS A 215 -3.83 10.08 22.00
C LYS A 215 -2.75 11.05 21.52
N LEU A 216 -2.83 11.52 20.28
CA LEU A 216 -2.03 12.67 19.86
C LEU A 216 -2.65 13.92 20.50
N SER A 217 -2.00 14.48 21.54
CA SER A 217 -2.41 15.75 22.12
C SER A 217 -2.13 16.85 21.11
N PHE A 218 -3.19 17.38 20.50
CA PHE A 218 -3.12 18.53 19.64
C PHE A 218 -2.76 19.74 20.50
N SER A 219 -1.50 20.16 20.50
CA SER A 219 -1.17 21.51 20.95
C SER A 219 -1.87 22.46 19.97
N LYS A 220 -2.93 23.12 20.44
CA LYS A 220 -3.50 24.27 19.74
C LYS A 220 -2.40 25.33 19.76
N LYS A 221 -1.70 25.51 18.64
CA LYS A 221 -1.02 26.79 18.37
C LYS A 221 -2.08 27.86 18.17
#